data_AF-A0A3B8X5H1-F1
#
_entry.id   AF-A0A3B8X5H1-F1
#
_cell.length_a   1.000
_cell.length_b   1.000
_cell.length_c   1.000
_cell.angle_alpha   90.00
_cell.angle_beta   90.00
_cell.angle_gamma   90.00
#
_symmetry.space_group_name_H-M   'P 1'
#
loop_
_entity.id
_entity.type
_entity.pdbx_description
1 polymer ?
#
loop_
_entity_poly.entity_id
_entity_poly.type
_entity_poly.pdbx_seq_one_letter_code
_entity_poly.pdbx_strand_id
1 'polypeptide(L)'
;MKTKLLASTVTAIGLTLGMTHAIAAPISADIISIVDESGSMGGEHAWLGSVMTSLEAGLAAKNVGTGPQANRYGLTGFGGSSTHFAPHKHAVGGGDFGTAAQFGTAAGTLVTNGGTEDGWAGIDYALNNYTYNVGAAKNLILVTDEDRDNTNAALTYAGMESAINTAGGILNAVVNATFRCGNGSSALGLAGGGVGYVADGSGGFTTCSGATAISGFGSTIADYVDLAIATGGAAWDLNFLRAGGNLATSFTAAFVDIKVQEIITTPEPATLALLGLGLAGIGASRRRKAA
;
A
#
# COMPACT_ATOMS: atom_id res chain seq x y z
N MET A 1 -33.14 54.98 -46.78
CA MET A 1 -32.71 53.87 -47.66
C MET A 1 -31.20 53.69 -47.51
N LYS A 2 -30.76 52.44 -47.25
CA LYS A 2 -29.37 51.95 -47.09
C LYS A 2 -28.70 52.16 -45.72
N THR A 3 -28.97 51.19 -44.85
CA THR A 3 -28.17 50.73 -43.71
C THR A 3 -26.74 50.40 -44.13
N LYS A 4 -25.73 50.93 -43.43
CA LYS A 4 -24.34 50.42 -43.47
C LYS A 4 -24.02 49.80 -42.12
N LEU A 5 -23.82 48.48 -42.09
CA LEU A 5 -23.24 47.76 -40.97
C LEU A 5 -21.76 48.13 -40.85
N LEU A 6 -21.33 48.60 -39.67
CA LEU A 6 -19.94 48.61 -39.26
C LEU A 6 -19.63 47.26 -38.60
N ALA A 7 -18.75 46.49 -39.22
CA ALA A 7 -18.19 45.28 -38.62
C ALA A 7 -17.05 45.69 -37.68
N SER A 8 -17.28 45.64 -36.38
CA SER A 8 -16.25 45.84 -35.36
C SER A 8 -15.44 44.55 -35.23
N THR A 9 -14.17 44.62 -35.62
CA THR A 9 -13.19 43.55 -35.43
C THR A 9 -12.81 43.50 -33.95
N VAL A 10 -13.24 42.47 -33.23
CA VAL A 10 -12.76 42.19 -31.87
C VAL A 10 -11.49 41.34 -31.99
N THR A 11 -10.34 41.97 -31.80
CA THR A 11 -9.07 41.27 -31.66
C THR A 11 -9.02 40.64 -30.28
N ALA A 12 -9.24 39.33 -30.20
CA ALA A 12 -9.05 38.56 -28.97
C ALA A 12 -7.55 38.44 -28.68
N ILE A 13 -7.08 39.14 -27.64
CA ILE A 13 -5.76 38.91 -27.06
C ILE A 13 -5.83 37.56 -26.33
N GLY A 14 -5.31 36.51 -26.96
CA GLY A 14 -5.10 35.22 -26.33
C GLY A 14 -3.98 35.34 -25.30
N LEU A 15 -4.34 35.49 -24.03
CA LEU A 15 -3.41 35.33 -22.92
C LEU A 15 -3.11 33.82 -22.80
N THR A 16 -2.03 33.36 -23.43
CA THR A 16 -1.48 32.02 -23.16
C THR A 16 -0.88 32.05 -21.76
N LEU A 17 -1.67 31.68 -20.74
CA LEU A 17 -1.10 31.23 -19.47
C LEU A 17 -0.32 29.95 -19.80
N GLY A 18 1.00 30.07 -19.89
CA GLY A 18 1.89 28.93 -19.79
C GLY A 18 1.68 28.31 -18.42
N MET A 19 0.90 27.23 -18.36
CA MET A 19 0.90 26.37 -17.19
C MET A 19 2.27 25.72 -17.14
N THR A 20 3.17 26.30 -16.36
CA THR A 20 4.30 25.56 -15.81
C THR A 20 3.71 24.34 -15.14
N HIS A 21 3.99 23.16 -15.70
CA HIS A 21 3.59 21.91 -15.09
C HIS A 21 4.15 21.92 -13.67
N ALA A 22 3.27 21.76 -12.67
CA ALA A 22 3.70 21.56 -11.31
C ALA A 22 4.71 20.41 -11.32
N ILE A 23 5.94 20.69 -10.91
CA ILE A 23 6.84 19.63 -10.49
C ILE A 23 6.12 18.98 -9.32
N ALA A 24 5.67 17.73 -9.48
CA ALA A 24 5.11 16.95 -8.38
C ALA A 24 6.06 17.10 -7.18
N ALA A 25 5.52 17.35 -6.00
CA ALA A 25 6.36 17.48 -4.82
C ALA A 25 7.18 16.20 -4.67
N PRO A 26 8.38 16.23 -4.05
CA PRO A 26 9.07 14.99 -3.72
C PRO A 26 8.11 14.14 -2.89
N ILE A 27 7.66 13.03 -3.46
CA ILE A 27 6.80 12.08 -2.78
C ILE A 27 7.61 11.46 -1.64
N SER A 28 7.00 11.38 -0.46
CA SER A 28 7.50 10.57 0.65
C SER A 28 6.50 9.45 0.91
N ALA A 29 6.91 8.41 1.62
CA ALA A 29 6.03 7.31 1.98
C ALA A 29 6.01 7.06 3.49
N ASP A 30 4.81 6.79 4.00
CA ASP A 30 4.59 6.15 5.29
C ASP A 30 4.27 4.68 5.04
N ILE A 31 5.18 3.82 5.43
CA ILE A 31 5.11 2.37 5.22
C ILE A 31 4.94 1.71 6.58
N ILE A 32 3.84 0.98 6.77
CA ILE A 32 3.57 0.28 8.03
C ILE A 32 3.49 -1.21 7.76
N SER A 33 4.31 -1.98 8.49
CA SER A 33 4.17 -3.43 8.57
C SER A 33 3.25 -3.78 9.73
N ILE A 34 2.17 -4.52 9.44
CA ILE A 34 1.20 -5.06 10.39
C ILE A 34 1.46 -6.56 10.45
N VAL A 35 2.07 -7.00 11.53
CA VAL A 35 2.75 -8.30 11.59
C VAL A 35 2.13 -9.15 12.69
N ASP A 36 1.73 -10.33 12.29
CA ASP A 36 1.31 -11.40 13.17
C ASP A 36 2.52 -11.91 13.99
N GLU A 37 2.34 -11.97 15.30
CA GLU A 37 3.32 -12.38 16.30
C GLU A 37 3.11 -13.82 16.80
N SER A 38 2.26 -14.59 16.13
CA SER A 38 2.01 -15.99 16.46
C SER A 38 3.26 -16.87 16.36
N GLY A 39 3.17 -18.08 16.92
CA GLY A 39 4.31 -18.99 17.07
C GLY A 39 4.96 -19.44 15.75
N SER A 40 4.24 -19.38 14.63
CA SER A 40 4.68 -19.80 13.30
C SER A 40 5.48 -18.74 12.53
N MET A 41 5.46 -17.48 12.98
CA MET A 41 5.86 -16.31 12.18
C MET A 41 7.36 -15.99 12.16
N GLY A 42 8.20 -16.82 12.78
CA GLY A 42 9.63 -16.52 12.94
C GLY A 42 10.40 -16.34 11.62
N GLY A 43 9.99 -17.03 10.55
CA GLY A 43 10.60 -16.89 9.22
C GLY A 43 10.29 -15.53 8.58
N GLU A 44 9.03 -15.12 8.67
CA GLU A 44 8.56 -13.83 8.18
C GLU A 44 9.19 -12.67 8.95
N HIS A 45 9.31 -12.78 10.27
CA HIS A 45 9.96 -11.75 11.11
C HIS A 45 11.41 -11.50 10.70
N ALA A 46 12.16 -12.57 10.41
CA ALA A 46 13.55 -12.48 9.99
C ALA A 46 13.73 -11.77 8.63
N TRP A 47 12.71 -11.81 7.77
CA TRP A 47 12.73 -11.19 6.45
C TRP A 47 12.52 -9.68 6.47
N LEU A 48 11.67 -9.19 7.40
CA LEU A 48 11.18 -7.81 7.47
C LEU A 48 12.28 -6.73 7.37
N GLY A 49 13.36 -6.85 8.13
CA GLY A 49 14.42 -5.83 8.12
C GLY A 49 15.11 -5.69 6.76
N SER A 50 15.33 -6.82 6.08
CA SER A 50 16.01 -6.86 4.78
C SER A 50 15.14 -6.34 3.64
N VAL A 51 13.84 -6.66 3.66
CA VAL A 51 12.90 -6.16 2.64
C VAL A 51 12.68 -4.66 2.78
N MET A 52 12.58 -4.11 3.99
CA MET A 52 12.44 -2.66 4.17
C MET A 52 13.70 -1.89 3.75
N THR A 53 14.88 -2.47 3.97
CA THR A 53 16.14 -1.90 3.44
C THR A 53 16.15 -1.89 1.90
N SER A 54 15.67 -2.97 1.28
CA SER A 54 15.59 -3.08 -0.18
C SER A 54 14.54 -2.13 -0.77
N LEU A 55 13.40 -1.98 -0.08
CA LEU A 55 12.35 -1.04 -0.44
C LEU A 55 12.86 0.40 -0.37
N GLU A 56 13.55 0.80 0.70
CA GLU A 56 14.13 2.13 0.82
C GLU A 56 15.11 2.43 -0.32
N ALA A 57 15.98 1.47 -0.67
CA ALA A 57 16.90 1.63 -1.79
C ALA A 57 16.15 1.82 -3.13
N GLY A 58 15.08 1.05 -3.36
CA GLY A 58 14.23 1.18 -4.54
C GLY A 58 13.50 2.54 -4.61
N LEU A 59 12.98 3.02 -3.48
CA LEU A 59 12.31 4.31 -3.35
C LEU A 59 13.28 5.47 -3.55
N ALA A 60 14.44 5.44 -2.91
CA ALA A 60 15.48 6.46 -3.08
C ALA A 60 15.97 6.54 -4.54
N ALA A 61 16.08 5.39 -5.23
CA ALA A 61 16.42 5.36 -6.65
C ALA A 61 15.36 6.01 -7.56
N LYS A 62 14.12 6.19 -7.06
CA LYS A 62 13.04 6.94 -7.70
C LYS A 62 12.85 8.35 -7.14
N ASN A 63 13.79 8.82 -6.31
CA ASN A 63 13.73 10.11 -5.60
C ASN A 63 12.55 10.24 -4.62
N VAL A 64 12.03 9.12 -4.11
CA VAL A 64 11.00 9.12 -3.08
C VAL A 64 11.69 9.22 -1.71
N GLY A 65 11.29 10.19 -0.89
CA GLY A 65 11.83 10.37 0.46
C GLY A 65 13.24 10.96 0.51
N THR A 66 13.80 11.42 -0.61
CA THR A 66 15.15 12.03 -0.67
C THR A 66 15.14 13.53 -0.39
N GLY A 67 13.94 14.13 -0.30
CA GLY A 67 13.72 15.55 -0.05
C GLY A 67 13.58 15.89 1.45
N PRO A 68 12.94 17.04 1.77
CA PRO A 68 12.72 17.45 3.16
C PRO A 68 11.85 16.49 3.98
N GLN A 69 11.01 15.71 3.31
CA GLN A 69 10.25 14.63 3.93
C GLN A 69 10.88 13.29 3.55
N ALA A 70 11.38 12.57 4.56
CA ALA A 70 11.93 11.23 4.40
C ALA A 70 10.82 10.17 4.36
N ASN A 71 11.12 9.01 3.78
CA ASN A 71 10.29 7.81 3.97
C ASN A 71 10.34 7.38 5.44
N ARG A 72 9.20 6.91 5.95
CA ARG A 72 9.02 6.55 7.35
C ARG A 72 8.46 5.14 7.47
N TYR A 73 9.02 4.37 8.39
CA TYR A 73 8.71 2.96 8.59
C TYR A 73 8.14 2.75 9.98
N GLY A 74 6.95 2.15 10.06
CA GLY A 74 6.25 1.81 11.30
C GLY A 74 6.02 0.31 11.42
N LEU A 75 5.93 -0.19 12.64
CA LEU A 75 5.71 -1.61 12.93
C LEU A 75 4.58 -1.80 13.95
N THR A 76 3.52 -2.51 13.55
CA THR A 76 2.41 -2.95 14.39
C THR A 76 2.49 -4.46 14.57
N GLY A 77 2.44 -4.94 15.82
CA GLY A 77 2.30 -6.36 16.16
C GLY A 77 0.87 -6.70 16.54
N PHE A 78 0.41 -7.93 16.29
CA PHE A 78 -0.86 -8.49 16.76
C PHE A 78 -0.77 -10.02 16.88
N GLY A 79 -1.76 -10.66 17.51
CA GLY A 79 -1.85 -12.14 17.55
C GLY A 79 -0.94 -12.83 18.56
N GLY A 80 -0.12 -12.03 19.26
CA GLY A 80 0.72 -12.47 20.35
C GLY A 80 -0.04 -12.97 21.59
N SER A 81 0.69 -13.26 22.66
CA SER A 81 0.15 -13.55 23.98
C SER A 81 0.35 -12.39 24.95
N SER A 82 -0.46 -12.32 26.01
CA SER A 82 -0.36 -11.29 27.06
C SER A 82 -0.42 -9.86 26.50
N THR A 83 0.60 -9.03 26.73
CA THR A 83 0.67 -7.65 26.22
C THR A 83 0.78 -7.56 24.70
N HIS A 84 1.09 -8.67 24.01
CA HIS A 84 1.16 -8.76 22.56
C HIS A 84 -0.13 -9.26 21.90
N PHE A 85 -1.15 -9.60 22.70
CA PHE A 85 -2.43 -10.12 22.18
C PHE A 85 -3.18 -9.07 21.35
N ALA A 86 -3.41 -7.89 21.94
CA ALA A 86 -4.06 -6.80 21.23
C ALA A 86 -3.07 -6.15 20.25
N PRO A 87 -3.55 -5.60 19.12
CA PRO A 87 -2.74 -4.79 18.23
C PRO A 87 -2.01 -3.66 18.98
N HIS A 88 -0.71 -3.51 18.73
CA HIS A 88 0.14 -2.52 19.39
C HIS A 88 1.32 -2.12 18.50
N LYS A 89 1.95 -0.98 18.82
CA LYS A 89 3.15 -0.52 18.10
C LYS A 89 4.41 -1.08 18.72
N HIS A 90 5.37 -1.39 17.86
CA HIS A 90 6.78 -1.48 18.22
C HIS A 90 7.45 -0.13 17.97
N ALA A 91 8.30 0.32 18.91
CA ALA A 91 8.99 1.59 18.76
C ALA A 91 10.08 1.48 17.69
N VAL A 92 9.95 2.26 16.62
CA VAL A 92 10.94 2.36 15.54
C VAL A 92 11.82 3.57 15.78
N GLY A 93 13.08 3.35 16.16
CA GLY A 93 14.01 4.44 16.45
C GLY A 93 13.61 5.28 17.68
N GLY A 94 12.80 4.72 18.58
CA GLY A 94 12.30 5.40 19.78
C GLY A 94 10.97 6.14 19.61
N GLY A 95 10.34 6.07 18.42
CA GLY A 95 9.01 6.64 18.17
C GLY A 95 8.11 5.68 17.38
N ASP A 96 6.99 6.20 16.87
CA ASP A 96 6.07 5.42 16.04
C ASP A 96 6.66 5.08 14.67
N PHE A 97 7.47 5.99 14.14
CA PHE A 97 8.10 5.90 12.83
C PHE A 97 9.60 6.12 12.96
N GLY A 98 10.38 5.43 12.12
CA GLY A 98 11.81 5.70 11.94
C GLY A 98 12.28 5.36 10.53
N THR A 99 13.60 5.21 10.38
CA THR A 99 14.23 4.81 9.12
C THR A 99 14.10 3.30 8.88
N ALA A 100 14.36 2.84 7.65
CA ALA A 100 14.39 1.41 7.32
C ALA A 100 15.37 0.62 8.21
N ALA A 101 16.53 1.20 8.53
CA ALA A 101 17.51 0.58 9.42
C ALA A 101 16.99 0.47 10.87
N GLN A 102 16.34 1.52 11.37
CA GLN A 102 15.70 1.49 12.70
C GLN A 102 14.53 0.50 12.75
N PHE A 103 13.80 0.36 11.65
CA PHE A 103 12.76 -0.65 11.50
C PHE A 103 13.36 -2.07 11.57
N GLY A 104 14.50 -2.32 10.93
CA GLY A 104 15.19 -3.60 11.04
C GLY A 104 15.53 -3.99 12.48
N THR A 105 15.93 -3.02 13.31
CA THR A 105 16.13 -3.23 14.75
C THR A 105 14.81 -3.49 15.49
N ALA A 106 13.75 -2.73 15.18
CA ALA A 106 12.43 -2.88 15.79
C ALA A 106 11.76 -4.22 15.41
N ALA A 107 11.97 -4.74 14.21
CA ALA A 107 11.49 -6.06 13.83
C ALA A 107 12.07 -7.17 14.74
N GLY A 108 13.26 -6.95 15.32
CA GLY A 108 13.84 -7.85 16.31
C GLY A 108 13.16 -7.83 17.69
N THR A 109 12.20 -6.93 17.93
CA THR A 109 11.40 -6.90 19.17
C THR A 109 10.06 -7.62 19.04
N LEU A 110 9.71 -8.10 17.84
CA LEU A 110 8.57 -8.98 17.63
C LEU A 110 8.72 -10.27 18.45
N VAL A 111 7.61 -10.79 18.94
CA VAL A 111 7.54 -12.08 19.62
C VAL A 111 6.95 -13.14 18.70
N THR A 112 7.23 -14.41 18.95
CA THR A 112 6.61 -15.55 18.25
C THR A 112 5.87 -16.41 19.26
N ASN A 113 4.72 -15.93 19.75
CA ASN A 113 3.88 -16.58 20.74
C ASN A 113 2.40 -16.23 20.50
N GLY A 114 1.46 -16.89 21.16
CA GLY A 114 0.03 -16.65 20.88
C GLY A 114 -0.52 -17.55 19.78
N GLY A 115 -1.58 -17.12 19.12
CA GLY A 115 -2.44 -17.97 18.29
C GLY A 115 -3.85 -17.41 18.10
N THR A 116 -4.02 -16.08 18.01
CA THR A 116 -5.32 -15.45 17.75
C THR A 116 -5.15 -14.28 16.79
N GLU A 117 -5.18 -14.57 15.50
CA GLU A 117 -4.71 -13.70 14.43
C GLU A 117 -5.82 -12.83 13.80
N ASP A 118 -6.26 -11.76 14.48
CA ASP A 118 -7.17 -10.78 13.86
C ASP A 118 -6.41 -9.72 13.05
N GLY A 119 -6.03 -10.04 11.80
CA GLY A 119 -5.33 -9.12 10.91
C GLY A 119 -6.12 -7.84 10.60
N TRP A 120 -7.45 -7.87 10.62
CA TRP A 120 -8.26 -6.65 10.48
C TRP A 120 -8.13 -5.73 11.69
N ALA A 121 -8.07 -6.28 12.90
CA ALA A 121 -7.79 -5.48 14.09
C ALA A 121 -6.41 -4.83 14.02
N GLY A 122 -5.40 -5.55 13.50
CA GLY A 122 -4.08 -4.99 13.21
C GLY A 122 -4.11 -3.83 12.22
N ILE A 123 -4.81 -3.98 11.11
CA ILE A 123 -4.96 -2.94 10.08
C ILE A 123 -5.72 -1.72 10.63
N ASP A 124 -6.84 -1.93 11.32
CA ASP A 124 -7.64 -0.85 11.92
C ASP A 124 -6.80 -0.08 12.95
N TYR A 125 -6.03 -0.79 13.78
CA TYR A 125 -5.13 -0.17 14.72
C TYR A 125 -4.08 0.70 14.02
N ALA A 126 -3.44 0.20 12.96
CA ALA A 126 -2.46 0.96 12.19
C ALA A 126 -3.06 2.24 11.59
N LEU A 127 -4.26 2.15 11.01
CA LEU A 127 -4.96 3.30 10.43
C LEU A 127 -5.28 4.40 11.45
N ASN A 128 -5.64 4.02 12.67
CA ASN A 128 -6.15 4.95 13.68
C ASN A 128 -5.11 5.43 14.69
N ASN A 129 -3.98 4.74 14.83
CA ASN A 129 -3.02 5.03 15.90
C ASN A 129 -1.72 5.68 15.40
N TYR A 130 -1.44 5.73 14.10
CA TYR A 130 -0.25 6.41 13.56
C TYR A 130 -0.54 7.86 13.13
N THR A 131 0.43 8.74 13.31
CA THR A 131 0.37 10.12 12.79
C THR A 131 1.05 10.21 11.43
N TYR A 132 0.24 10.10 10.38
CA TYR A 132 0.70 10.10 9.00
C TYR A 132 1.12 11.50 8.51
N ASN A 133 2.11 11.52 7.61
CA ASN A 133 2.59 12.72 6.96
C ASN A 133 1.55 13.17 5.93
N VAL A 134 1.19 14.45 5.98
CA VAL A 134 0.31 15.02 4.97
C VAL A 134 1.01 14.98 3.61
N GLY A 135 0.37 14.34 2.63
CA GLY A 135 0.88 14.21 1.27
C GLY A 135 1.81 13.01 1.04
N ALA A 136 2.18 12.27 2.09
CA ALA A 136 2.91 11.01 1.91
C ALA A 136 2.00 9.91 1.36
N ALA A 137 2.54 9.05 0.51
CA ALA A 137 1.89 7.80 0.13
C ALA A 137 1.78 6.89 1.36
N LYS A 138 0.63 6.27 1.58
CA LYS A 138 0.43 5.32 2.69
C LYS A 138 0.41 3.90 2.15
N ASN A 139 1.39 3.09 2.53
CA ASN A 139 1.45 1.69 2.16
C ASN A 139 1.36 0.82 3.41
N LEU A 140 0.39 -0.08 3.44
CA LEU A 140 0.15 -1.01 4.54
C LEU A 140 0.58 -2.41 4.09
N ILE A 141 1.35 -3.11 4.91
CA ILE A 141 1.84 -4.46 4.61
C ILE A 141 1.38 -5.37 5.74
N LEU A 142 0.31 -6.13 5.51
CA LEU A 142 -0.11 -7.21 6.41
C LEU A 142 0.78 -8.43 6.19
N VAL A 143 1.25 -9.05 7.28
CA VAL A 143 2.03 -10.29 7.25
C VAL A 143 1.44 -11.26 8.28
N THR A 144 0.87 -12.37 7.83
CA THR A 144 0.25 -13.42 8.69
C THR A 144 0.19 -14.74 7.93
N ASP A 145 0.29 -15.88 8.61
CA ASP A 145 0.27 -17.19 7.96
C ASP A 145 -1.00 -18.01 8.10
N GLU A 146 -2.08 -17.37 8.57
CA GLU A 146 -3.40 -17.98 8.64
C GLU A 146 -4.55 -17.03 8.28
N ASP A 147 -5.77 -17.48 8.55
CA ASP A 147 -6.98 -16.70 8.31
C ASP A 147 -7.27 -15.76 9.48
N ARG A 148 -8.45 -15.13 9.45
CA ARG A 148 -8.80 -14.14 10.46
C ARG A 148 -9.50 -14.80 11.63
N ASP A 149 -8.92 -14.66 12.81
CA ASP A 149 -9.65 -14.87 14.05
C ASP A 149 -10.47 -13.62 14.41
N ASN A 150 -11.77 -13.66 14.12
CA ASN A 150 -12.64 -12.51 14.33
C ASN A 150 -12.83 -12.20 15.83
N THR A 151 -12.00 -11.30 16.35
CA THR A 151 -12.07 -10.78 17.73
C THR A 151 -12.97 -9.56 17.86
N ASN A 152 -13.26 -8.90 16.72
CA ASN A 152 -14.12 -7.73 16.67
C ASN A 152 -15.07 -7.79 15.46
N ALA A 153 -16.33 -8.14 15.73
CA ALA A 153 -17.37 -8.25 14.70
C ALA A 153 -17.80 -6.91 14.09
N ALA A 154 -17.41 -5.77 14.66
CA ALA A 154 -17.67 -4.46 14.06
C ALA A 154 -16.73 -4.16 12.88
N LEU A 155 -15.56 -4.83 12.83
CA LEU A 155 -14.68 -4.79 11.67
C LEU A 155 -15.28 -5.70 10.60
N THR A 156 -15.84 -5.08 9.57
CA THR A 156 -16.43 -5.76 8.41
C THR A 156 -15.57 -5.50 7.19
N TYR A 157 -15.61 -6.40 6.21
CA TYR A 157 -14.86 -6.23 4.95
C TYR A 157 -15.11 -4.86 4.32
N ALA A 158 -16.37 -4.49 4.12
CA ALA A 158 -16.73 -3.20 3.53
C ALA A 158 -16.27 -2.00 4.39
N GLY A 159 -16.29 -2.16 5.71
CA GLY A 159 -15.75 -1.16 6.64
C GLY A 159 -14.25 -0.98 6.49
N MET A 160 -13.50 -2.08 6.44
CA MET A 160 -12.04 -2.08 6.28
C MET A 160 -11.62 -1.51 4.91
N GLU A 161 -12.26 -1.97 3.83
CA GLU A 161 -12.04 -1.44 2.48
C GLU A 161 -12.28 0.07 2.44
N SER A 162 -13.41 0.52 3.00
CA SER A 162 -13.74 1.95 3.07
C SER A 162 -12.73 2.73 3.92
N ALA A 163 -12.26 2.18 5.04
CA ALA A 163 -11.31 2.83 5.93
C ALA A 163 -9.94 3.01 5.26
N ILE A 164 -9.42 1.97 4.60
CA ILE A 164 -8.16 2.01 3.86
C ILE A 164 -8.25 3.02 2.70
N ASN A 165 -9.32 2.94 1.91
CA ASN A 165 -9.53 3.84 0.77
C ASN A 165 -9.70 5.31 1.21
N THR A 166 -10.43 5.56 2.30
CA THR A 166 -10.60 6.92 2.87
C THR A 166 -9.28 7.48 3.38
N ALA A 167 -8.43 6.61 3.94
CA ALA A 167 -7.09 6.99 4.34
C ALA A 167 -6.16 7.25 3.14
N GLY A 168 -6.56 6.88 1.91
CA GLY A 168 -5.67 6.89 0.74
C GLY A 168 -4.54 5.87 0.86
N GLY A 169 -4.79 4.77 1.57
CA GLY A 169 -3.84 3.68 1.75
C GLY A 169 -3.96 2.61 0.68
N ILE A 170 -2.87 1.89 0.46
CA ILE A 170 -2.83 0.67 -0.36
C ILE A 170 -2.41 -0.49 0.55
N LEU A 171 -3.18 -1.58 0.57
CA LEU A 171 -2.86 -2.78 1.37
C LEU A 171 -2.17 -3.84 0.52
N ASN A 172 -1.08 -4.37 1.06
CA ASN A 172 -0.44 -5.59 0.57
C ASN A 172 -0.53 -6.68 1.62
N ALA A 173 -0.90 -7.88 1.20
CA ALA A 173 -1.07 -9.03 2.08
C ALA A 173 -0.01 -10.09 1.78
N VAL A 174 0.94 -10.29 2.68
CA VAL A 174 1.87 -11.42 2.68
C VAL A 174 1.25 -12.53 3.51
N VAL A 175 0.68 -13.51 2.83
CA VAL A 175 -0.23 -14.49 3.43
C VAL A 175 0.05 -15.92 2.98
N ASN A 176 -0.42 -16.88 3.76
CA ASN A 176 -0.38 -18.29 3.40
C ASN A 176 -1.52 -18.63 2.43
N ALA A 177 -1.37 -18.20 1.18
CA ALA A 177 -2.29 -18.47 0.09
C ALA A 177 -1.52 -18.79 -1.18
N THR A 178 -2.06 -19.67 -2.01
CA THR A 178 -1.44 -20.10 -3.27
C THR A 178 -2.07 -19.38 -4.45
N PHE A 179 -1.23 -18.86 -5.33
CA PHE A 179 -1.63 -18.19 -6.56
C PHE A 179 -1.17 -18.95 -7.80
N ARG A 180 -1.98 -18.94 -8.86
CA ARG A 180 -1.59 -19.47 -10.17
C ARG A 180 -1.94 -18.52 -11.28
N CYS A 181 -1.07 -18.46 -12.28
CA CYS A 181 -1.29 -17.80 -13.56
C CYS A 181 -2.33 -18.52 -14.41
N GLY A 182 -2.88 -17.84 -15.43
CA GLY A 182 -3.85 -18.43 -16.35
C GLY A 182 -3.29 -19.61 -17.18
N ASN A 183 -1.96 -19.71 -17.30
CA ASN A 183 -1.28 -20.85 -17.92
C ASN A 183 -0.97 -22.00 -16.94
N GLY A 184 -1.41 -21.89 -15.68
CA GLY A 184 -1.22 -22.90 -14.63
C GLY A 184 0.10 -22.83 -13.86
N SER A 185 1.03 -21.95 -14.23
CA SER A 185 2.28 -21.71 -13.48
C SER A 185 2.00 -21.15 -12.07
N SER A 186 2.80 -21.55 -11.08
CA SER A 186 2.73 -20.96 -9.74
C SER A 186 3.16 -19.49 -9.78
N ALA A 187 2.44 -18.65 -9.06
CA ALA A 187 2.74 -17.23 -8.93
C ALA A 187 3.19 -16.91 -7.49
N LEU A 188 4.27 -16.14 -7.36
CA LEU A 188 4.79 -15.54 -6.13
C LEU A 188 3.78 -14.62 -5.46
N GLY A 189 2.93 -13.97 -6.27
CA GLY A 189 1.91 -13.05 -5.83
C GLY A 189 0.91 -12.72 -6.93
N LEU A 190 -0.18 -12.07 -6.53
CA LEU A 190 -1.32 -11.67 -7.34
C LEU A 190 -1.62 -10.19 -7.11
N ALA A 191 -1.77 -9.43 -8.19
CA ALA A 191 -2.22 -8.04 -8.18
C ALA A 191 -3.52 -7.86 -8.99
N GLY A 192 -4.11 -6.67 -8.89
CA GLY A 192 -5.34 -6.31 -9.60
C GLY A 192 -5.27 -6.56 -11.12
N GLY A 193 -6.42 -6.86 -11.73
CA GLY A 193 -6.50 -7.20 -13.15
C GLY A 193 -5.97 -8.60 -13.50
N GLY A 194 -5.72 -9.45 -12.50
CA GLY A 194 -5.23 -10.82 -12.70
C GLY A 194 -3.77 -10.86 -13.14
N VAL A 195 -2.95 -9.91 -12.68
CA VAL A 195 -1.50 -9.92 -12.92
C VAL A 195 -0.85 -10.80 -11.86
N GLY A 196 -0.09 -11.82 -12.30
CA GLY A 196 0.68 -12.67 -11.40
C GLY A 196 2.19 -12.45 -11.57
N TYR A 197 2.94 -12.69 -10.51
CA TYR A 197 4.41 -12.59 -10.51
C TYR A 197 5.02 -14.00 -10.48
N VAL A 198 5.98 -14.30 -11.35
CA VAL A 198 6.55 -15.65 -11.49
C VAL A 198 8.06 -15.57 -11.36
N ALA A 199 8.65 -16.40 -10.48
CA ALA A 199 10.11 -16.49 -10.34
C ALA A 199 10.77 -16.92 -11.66
N ASP A 200 11.90 -16.30 -11.99
CA ASP A 200 12.71 -16.67 -13.16
C ASP A 200 13.73 -17.79 -12.87
N GLY A 201 13.77 -18.27 -11.62
CA GLY A 201 14.68 -19.31 -11.14
C GLY A 201 16.08 -18.81 -10.76
N SER A 202 16.39 -17.53 -10.99
CA SER A 202 17.69 -16.89 -10.78
C SER A 202 17.63 -15.74 -9.77
N GLY A 203 16.51 -15.56 -9.08
CA GLY A 203 16.29 -14.49 -8.09
C GLY A 203 15.60 -13.26 -8.66
N GLY A 204 15.28 -13.24 -9.96
CA GLY A 204 14.42 -12.24 -10.58
C GLY A 204 13.01 -12.78 -10.81
N PHE A 205 12.20 -12.00 -11.53
CA PHE A 205 10.81 -12.37 -11.79
C PHE A 205 10.34 -11.88 -13.15
N THR A 206 9.25 -12.50 -13.62
CA THR A 206 8.46 -12.07 -14.76
C THR A 206 7.00 -11.93 -14.34
N THR A 207 6.15 -11.39 -15.22
CA THR A 207 4.70 -11.32 -14.97
C THR A 207 3.93 -12.24 -15.89
N CYS A 208 2.75 -12.65 -15.43
CA CYS A 208 1.77 -13.42 -16.18
C CYS A 208 0.39 -12.77 -16.08
N SER A 209 -0.55 -13.22 -16.90
CA SER A 209 -1.94 -12.78 -16.88
C SER A 209 -2.88 -13.89 -16.43
N GLY A 210 -4.12 -13.52 -16.09
CA GLY A 210 -5.15 -14.45 -15.63
C GLY A 210 -4.81 -15.11 -14.30
N ALA A 211 -3.99 -14.45 -13.47
CA ALA A 211 -3.63 -14.96 -12.17
C ALA A 211 -4.81 -14.93 -11.20
N THR A 212 -4.95 -15.97 -10.39
CA THR A 212 -6.01 -16.10 -9.38
C THR A 212 -5.48 -16.77 -8.11
N ALA A 213 -6.08 -16.46 -6.97
CA ALA A 213 -5.92 -17.26 -5.76
C ALA A 213 -6.65 -18.59 -5.95
N ILE A 214 -6.00 -19.71 -5.61
CA ILE A 214 -6.56 -21.05 -5.79
C ILE A 214 -6.73 -21.82 -4.49
N SER A 215 -6.02 -21.43 -3.43
CA SER A 215 -6.15 -22.00 -2.09
C SER A 215 -5.60 -21.04 -1.06
N GLY A 216 -6.16 -21.10 0.14
CA GLY A 216 -5.71 -20.41 1.35
C GLY A 216 -6.31 -21.13 2.55
N PHE A 217 -5.71 -20.98 3.71
CA PHE A 217 -6.31 -21.49 4.93
C PHE A 217 -7.58 -20.69 5.27
N GLY A 218 -8.59 -21.36 5.86
CA GLY A 218 -9.87 -20.78 6.27
C GLY A 218 -10.40 -19.64 5.36
N SER A 219 -10.55 -18.45 5.92
CA SER A 219 -11.00 -17.24 5.21
C SER A 219 -9.89 -16.34 4.65
N THR A 220 -8.61 -16.74 4.66
CA THR A 220 -7.45 -15.91 4.22
C THR A 220 -7.68 -15.20 2.88
N ILE A 221 -8.26 -15.90 1.88
CA ILE A 221 -8.53 -15.29 0.57
C ILE A 221 -9.58 -14.18 0.70
N ALA A 222 -10.73 -14.49 1.29
CA ALA A 222 -11.83 -13.54 1.41
C ALA A 222 -11.49 -12.33 2.28
N ASP A 223 -10.69 -12.53 3.34
CA ASP A 223 -10.42 -11.48 4.32
C ASP A 223 -9.20 -10.62 3.97
N TYR A 224 -8.16 -11.21 3.36
CA TYR A 224 -6.89 -10.51 3.14
C TYR A 224 -6.51 -10.37 1.66
N VAL A 225 -6.63 -11.44 0.87
CA VAL A 225 -6.29 -11.37 -0.57
C VAL A 225 -7.25 -10.41 -1.27
N ASP A 226 -8.54 -10.64 -1.14
CA ASP A 226 -9.56 -9.83 -1.82
C ASP A 226 -9.51 -8.38 -1.35
N LEU A 227 -9.24 -8.13 -0.06
CA LEU A 227 -9.11 -6.78 0.50
C LEU A 227 -7.87 -6.04 -0.04
N ALA A 228 -6.73 -6.73 -0.17
CA ALA A 228 -5.52 -6.16 -0.77
C ALA A 228 -5.78 -5.75 -2.23
N ILE A 229 -6.45 -6.60 -3.01
CA ILE A 229 -6.81 -6.28 -4.41
C ILE A 229 -7.81 -5.13 -4.48
N ALA A 230 -8.84 -5.11 -3.63
CA ALA A 230 -9.87 -4.07 -3.63
C ALA A 230 -9.31 -2.68 -3.28
N THR A 231 -8.23 -2.61 -2.51
CA THR A 231 -7.53 -1.36 -2.13
C THR A 231 -6.38 -1.01 -3.08
N GLY A 232 -6.28 -1.70 -4.22
CA GLY A 232 -5.32 -1.41 -5.28
C GLY A 232 -3.91 -1.97 -5.06
N GLY A 233 -3.72 -2.84 -4.06
CA GLY A 233 -2.45 -3.50 -3.79
C GLY A 233 -2.38 -4.93 -4.34
N ALA A 234 -1.61 -5.78 -3.65
CA ALA A 234 -1.33 -7.15 -4.06
C ALA A 234 -1.24 -8.12 -2.89
N ALA A 235 -1.47 -9.40 -3.17
CA ALA A 235 -1.29 -10.50 -2.24
C ALA A 235 -0.08 -11.36 -2.64
N TRP A 236 0.60 -11.94 -1.66
CA TRP A 236 1.91 -12.57 -1.79
C TRP A 236 1.95 -13.88 -1.04
N ASP A 237 2.42 -14.94 -1.69
CA ASP A 237 2.46 -16.29 -1.12
C ASP A 237 3.73 -16.44 -0.29
N LEU A 238 3.58 -16.34 1.03
CA LEU A 238 4.70 -16.41 1.96
C LEU A 238 5.43 -17.77 1.92
N ASN A 239 4.85 -18.81 1.33
CA ASN A 239 5.53 -20.09 1.23
C ASN A 239 6.76 -20.02 0.30
N PHE A 240 6.79 -19.08 -0.66
CA PHE A 240 8.00 -18.82 -1.44
C PHE A 240 9.11 -18.16 -0.62
N LEU A 241 8.74 -17.31 0.34
CA LEU A 241 9.68 -16.78 1.31
C LEU A 241 10.24 -17.91 2.19
N ARG A 242 9.35 -18.74 2.76
CA ARG A 242 9.73 -19.89 3.60
C ARG A 242 10.59 -20.92 2.88
N ALA A 243 10.37 -21.11 1.58
CA ALA A 243 11.18 -22.01 0.75
C ALA A 243 12.66 -21.57 0.65
N GLY A 244 12.96 -20.28 0.85
CA GLY A 244 14.32 -19.76 0.78
C GLY A 244 14.93 -19.77 -0.63
N GLY A 245 16.25 -19.59 -0.69
CA GLY A 245 17.02 -19.61 -1.93
C GLY A 245 16.53 -18.61 -2.99
N ASN A 246 16.68 -18.96 -4.27
CA ASN A 246 16.29 -18.09 -5.39
C ASN A 246 14.79 -17.78 -5.41
N LEU A 247 13.94 -18.64 -4.83
CA LEU A 247 12.51 -18.37 -4.73
C LEU A 247 12.22 -17.21 -3.78
N ALA A 248 12.81 -17.23 -2.57
CA ALA A 248 12.71 -16.12 -1.63
C ALA A 248 13.34 -14.83 -2.17
N THR A 249 14.43 -14.93 -2.94
CA THR A 249 15.02 -13.78 -3.64
C THR A 249 14.06 -13.21 -4.69
N SER A 250 13.47 -14.07 -5.51
CA SER A 250 12.49 -13.66 -6.55
C SER A 250 11.25 -13.04 -5.94
N PHE A 251 10.74 -13.63 -4.85
CA PHE A 251 9.63 -13.11 -4.05
C PHE A 251 9.93 -11.69 -3.56
N THR A 252 11.09 -11.49 -2.92
CA THR A 252 11.48 -10.19 -2.38
C THR A 252 11.66 -9.16 -3.50
N ALA A 253 12.26 -9.54 -4.63
CA ALA A 253 12.44 -8.67 -5.78
C ALA A 253 11.09 -8.19 -6.35
N ALA A 254 10.15 -9.12 -6.56
CA ALA A 254 8.81 -8.82 -7.07
C ALA A 254 8.02 -7.95 -6.09
N PHE A 255 8.06 -8.29 -4.79
CA PHE A 255 7.40 -7.54 -3.73
C PHE A 255 7.90 -6.10 -3.65
N VAL A 256 9.22 -5.89 -3.67
CA VAL A 256 9.81 -4.55 -3.63
C VAL A 256 9.45 -3.74 -4.88
N ASP A 257 9.53 -4.34 -6.07
CA ASP A 257 9.24 -3.63 -7.32
C ASP A 257 7.81 -3.07 -7.33
N ILE A 258 6.80 -3.88 -7.01
CA ILE A 258 5.42 -3.39 -7.00
C ILE A 258 5.17 -2.36 -5.89
N LYS A 259 5.80 -2.47 -4.71
CA LYS A 259 5.65 -1.46 -3.64
C LYS A 259 6.18 -0.12 -4.12
N VAL A 260 7.34 -0.11 -4.80
CA VAL A 260 7.90 1.10 -5.40
C VAL A 260 6.92 1.67 -6.44
N GLN A 261 6.36 0.83 -7.33
CA GLN A 261 5.38 1.30 -8.33
C GLN A 261 4.11 1.88 -7.70
N GLU A 262 3.54 1.24 -6.70
CA GLU A 262 2.35 1.73 -5.99
C GLU A 262 2.61 3.11 -5.37
N ILE A 263 3.75 3.26 -4.69
CA ILE A 263 4.11 4.53 -4.03
C ILE A 263 4.30 5.66 -5.04
N ILE A 264 4.91 5.40 -6.20
CA ILE A 264 5.16 6.46 -7.20
C ILE A 264 3.95 6.78 -8.08
N THR A 265 2.94 5.91 -8.12
CA THR A 265 1.73 6.10 -8.92
C THR A 265 0.51 6.53 -8.11
N THR A 266 0.60 6.54 -6.78
CA THR A 266 -0.44 7.07 -5.89
C THR A 266 -0.62 8.57 -6.17
N PRO A 267 -1.80 9.02 -6.65
CA PRO A 267 -2.04 10.43 -6.93
C PRO A 267 -1.87 11.24 -5.64
N GLU A 268 -1.13 12.36 -5.70
CA GLU A 268 -0.99 13.23 -4.53
C GLU A 268 -2.39 13.64 -4.01
N PRO A 269 -2.67 13.54 -2.70
CA PRO A 269 -3.96 13.94 -2.12
C PRO A 269 -4.37 15.38 -2.48
N ALA A 270 -3.39 16.26 -2.77
CA ALA A 270 -3.63 17.62 -3.21
C ALA A 270 -4.33 17.71 -4.58
N THR A 271 -4.11 16.75 -5.50
CA THR A 271 -4.73 16.74 -6.82
C THR A 271 -6.23 16.46 -6.74
N LEU A 272 -6.66 15.60 -5.81
CA LEU A 272 -8.08 15.34 -5.55
C LEU A 272 -8.78 16.53 -4.88
N ALA A 273 -8.10 17.23 -3.97
CA ALA A 273 -8.62 18.45 -3.36
C ALA A 273 -8.79 19.59 -4.40
N LEU A 274 -7.84 19.73 -5.32
CA LEU A 274 -7.90 20.75 -6.38
C LEU A 274 -8.98 20.45 -7.43
N LEU A 275 -9.20 19.17 -7.78
CA LEU A 275 -10.34 18.77 -8.63
C LEU A 275 -11.68 19.03 -7.93
N GLY A 276 -11.79 18.72 -6.64
CA GLY A 276 -13.00 18.96 -5.84
C GLY A 276 -13.33 20.45 -5.71
N LEU A 277 -12.33 21.30 -5.46
CA LEU A 277 -12.49 22.76 -5.40
C LEU A 277 -12.77 23.37 -6.78
N GLY A 278 -12.17 22.84 -7.85
CA GLY A 278 -12.43 23.27 -9.23
C GLY A 278 -13.88 23.04 -9.68
N LEU A 279 -14.45 21.87 -9.35
CA LEU A 279 -15.85 21.56 -9.65
C LEU A 279 -16.83 22.39 -8.80
N ALA A 280 -16.53 22.61 -7.52
CA ALA A 280 -17.34 23.48 -6.66
C ALA A 280 -17.33 24.96 -7.14
N GLY A 281 -16.18 25.46 -7.59
CA GLY A 281 -16.04 26.81 -8.15
C GLY A 281 -16.83 27.01 -9.45
N ILE A 282 -16.85 26.01 -10.33
CA ILE A 282 -17.64 26.04 -11.56
C ILE A 282 -19.15 26.00 -11.25
N GLY A 283 -19.59 25.19 -10.28
CA GLY A 283 -20.98 25.12 -9.83
C GLY A 283 -21.51 26.43 -9.22
N ALA A 284 -20.69 27.11 -8.42
CA ALA A 284 -21.04 28.40 -7.82
C ALA A 284 -21.10 29.54 -8.87
N SER A 285 -20.24 29.50 -9.89
CA SER A 285 -20.23 30.51 -10.96
C SER A 285 -21.49 30.47 -11.85
N ARG A 286 -22.09 29.28 -12.04
CA ARG A 286 -23.33 29.12 -12.83
C ARG A 286 -24.57 29.64 -12.11
N ARG A 287 -24.62 29.60 -10.77
CA ARG A 287 -25.75 30.14 -9.99
C ARG A 287 -25.78 31.66 -9.94
N ARG A 288 -24.65 32.35 -10.14
CA ARG A 288 -24.59 33.83 -10.14
C ARG A 288 -25.02 34.47 -11.46
N LYS A 289 -25.21 33.71 -12.55
CA LYS A 289 -25.72 34.22 -13.83
C LYS A 289 -27.22 34.03 -14.04
N ALA A 290 -27.90 33.39 -13.08
CA ALA A 290 -29.34 33.12 -13.13
C ALA A 290 -30.15 33.98 -12.14
N ALA A 291 -29.55 35.05 -11.60
CA ALA A 291 -30.21 36.06 -10.77
C ALA A 291 -30.11 37.43 -11.44
#